data_AF-X1BE78-F1
#
_entry.id   AF-X1BE78-F1
#
_cell.length_a   1.000
_cell.length_b   1.000
_cell.length_c   1.000
_cell.angle_alpha   90.00
_cell.angle_beta   90.00
_cell.angle_gamma   90.00
#
_symmetry.space_group_name_H-M   'P 1'
#
loop_
_entity.id
_entity.type
_entity.pdbx_description
1 polymer ?
#
loop_
_entity_poly.entity_id
_entity_poly.type
_entity_poly.pdbx_seq_one_letter_code
_entity_poly.pdbx_strand_id
1 'polypeptide(L)'
;LACGTPIVSTTLEDFSTNEWKKLGKIPRDEKDTVRCVSEMLDNAKPFKNCREVAKKYYDWENIIRRTVEVYDRLFEKYYGRK
;
A
#
# COMPACT_ATOMS: atom_id res chain seq x y z
N LEU A 1 0.50 -7.69 -5.14
CA LEU A 1 0.58 -7.19 -3.75
C LEU A 1 0.20 -8.28 -2.75
N ALA A 2 -1.06 -8.75 -2.72
CA ALA A 2 -1.53 -9.74 -1.75
C ALA A 2 -0.82 -11.11 -1.83
N CYS A 3 -0.30 -11.49 -3.01
CA CYS A 3 0.45 -12.72 -3.22
C CYS A 3 1.93 -12.64 -2.77
N GLY A 4 2.37 -11.52 -2.17
CA GLY A 4 3.76 -11.34 -1.73
C GLY A 4 4.73 -11.01 -2.86
N THR A 5 4.25 -10.82 -4.09
CA THR A 5 5.07 -10.44 -5.24
C THR A 5 5.23 -8.91 -5.32
N PRO A 6 6.47 -8.40 -5.40
CA PRO A 6 6.72 -6.99 -5.67
C PRO A 6 6.24 -6.58 -7.06
N ILE A 7 5.89 -5.32 -7.24
CA ILE A 7 5.34 -4.80 -8.50
C ILE A 7 6.17 -3.62 -8.99
N VAL A 8 6.37 -3.54 -10.31
CA VAL A 8 6.88 -2.33 -10.98
C VAL A 8 5.71 -1.71 -11.71
N SER A 9 5.21 -0.57 -11.23
CA SER A 9 4.04 0.11 -11.82
C SER A 9 4.01 1.58 -11.44
N THR A 10 3.49 2.42 -12.32
CA THR A 10 3.22 3.85 -12.06
C THR A 10 2.08 4.04 -11.06
N THR A 11 1.13 3.12 -11.01
CA THR A 11 -0.03 3.16 -10.09
C THR A 11 0.32 2.96 -8.61
N LEU A 12 1.61 2.71 -8.29
CA LEU A 12 2.08 2.70 -6.90
C LEU A 12 2.09 4.10 -6.28
N GLU A 13 1.99 5.17 -7.09
CA GLU A 13 1.82 6.55 -6.61
C GLU A 13 0.50 6.76 -5.85
N ASP A 14 -0.55 6.02 -6.19
CA ASP A 14 -1.87 6.13 -5.54
C ASP A 14 -1.89 5.53 -4.13
N PHE A 15 -0.78 4.92 -3.70
CA PHE A 15 -0.66 4.45 -2.34
C PHE A 15 -0.55 5.63 -1.38
N SER A 16 -1.55 5.76 -0.51
CA SER A 16 -1.68 6.87 0.44
C SER A 16 -0.51 7.04 1.43
N THR A 17 0.48 6.15 1.44
CA THR A 17 1.62 6.20 2.36
C THR A 17 2.93 5.82 1.68
N ASN A 18 4.05 6.37 2.20
CA ASN A 18 5.42 6.05 1.78
C ASN A 18 5.81 4.57 1.91
N GLU A 19 4.95 3.73 2.49
CA GLU A 19 5.17 2.27 2.59
C GLU A 19 5.11 1.57 1.22
N TRP A 20 4.64 2.23 0.16
CA TRP A 20 4.69 1.70 -1.22
C TRP A 20 6.10 1.33 -1.67
N LYS A 21 7.14 1.98 -1.13
CA LYS A 21 8.56 1.65 -1.40
C LYS A 21 8.94 0.22 -1.00
N LYS A 22 8.18 -0.38 -0.08
CA LYS A 22 8.33 -1.79 0.34
C LYS A 22 7.51 -2.77 -0.51
N LEU A 23 6.61 -2.24 -1.34
CA LEU A 23 5.76 -3.00 -2.25
C LEU A 23 6.35 -3.08 -3.66
N GLY A 24 7.15 -2.08 -4.04
CA GLY A 24 7.79 -2.10 -5.33
C GLY A 24 8.48 -0.80 -5.74
N LYS A 25 8.59 -0.61 -7.06
CA LYS A 25 9.22 0.57 -7.67
C LYS A 25 8.31 1.21 -8.71
N ILE A 26 8.44 2.52 -8.85
CA ILE A 26 7.73 3.33 -9.83
C ILE A 26 8.73 3.65 -10.94
N PRO A 27 8.58 3.06 -12.14
CA PRO A 27 9.43 3.40 -13.27
C PRO A 27 9.01 4.74 -13.87
N ARG A 28 9.97 5.51 -14.39
CA ARG A 28 9.71 6.78 -15.08
C ARG A 28 9.61 6.66 -16.60
N ASP A 29 10.26 5.65 -17.17
CA ASP A 29 10.29 5.35 -18.60
C ASP A 29 10.52 3.84 -18.85
N GLU A 30 10.47 3.41 -20.11
CA GLU A 30 10.66 2.00 -20.47
C GLU A 30 12.06 1.48 -20.09
N LYS A 31 13.11 2.28 -20.23
CA LYS A 31 14.48 1.87 -19.88
C LYS A 31 14.63 1.72 -18.37
N ASP A 32 13.96 2.59 -17.61
CA ASP A 32 13.91 2.57 -16.16
C ASP A 32 13.07 1.40 -15.63
N THR A 33 12.08 0.93 -16.40
CA THR A 33 11.32 -0.29 -16.08
C THR A 33 12.24 -1.50 -16.07
N VAL A 34 13.09 -1.66 -17.08
CA VAL A 34 14.07 -2.75 -17.15
C VAL A 34 15.05 -2.66 -15.97
N ARG A 35 15.54 -1.45 -15.66
CA ARG A 35 16.44 -1.24 -14.51
C ARG A 35 15.76 -1.60 -13.18
N CYS A 36 14.52 -1.16 -12.98
CA CYS A 36 13.76 -1.46 -11.77
C CYS A 36 13.57 -2.97 -11.57
N VAL A 37 13.26 -3.70 -12.65
CA VAL A 37 13.12 -5.16 -12.59
C VAL A 37 14.45 -5.83 -12.26
N SER A 38 15.55 -5.43 -12.91
CA SER A 38 16.88 -5.98 -12.61
C SER A 38 17.30 -5.74 -11.16
N GLU A 39 17.12 -4.51 -10.64
CA GLU A 39 17.43 -4.19 -9.25
C GLU A 39 16.59 -4.98 -8.23
N MET A 40 15.34 -5.29 -8.58
CA MET A 40 14.47 -6.15 -7.75
C MET A 40 14.92 -7.61 -7.74
N LEU A 41 15.41 -8.11 -8.88
CA LEU A 41 15.96 -9.47 -8.98
C LEU A 41 17.30 -9.58 -8.23
N ASP A 42 18.15 -8.56 -8.34
CA ASP A 42 19.45 -8.50 -7.65
C ASP A 42 19.30 -8.38 -6.14
N ASN A 43 18.26 -7.70 -5.64
CA ASN A 43 18.02 -7.53 -4.21
C ASN A 43 16.54 -7.63 -3.82
N ALA A 44 16.09 -8.86 -3.58
CA ALA A 44 14.72 -9.14 -3.14
C ALA A 44 14.44 -8.85 -1.64
N LYS A 45 15.46 -8.57 -0.82
CA LYS A 45 15.30 -8.39 0.65
C LYS A 45 14.27 -7.31 1.05
N PRO A 46 14.22 -6.12 0.42
CA PRO A 46 13.27 -5.08 0.79
C PRO A 46 11.79 -5.46 0.56
N PHE A 47 11.55 -6.43 -0.32
CA PHE A 47 10.22 -6.81 -0.78
C PHE A 47 9.66 -8.06 -0.08
N LYS A 48 10.42 -8.66 0.85
CA LYS A 48 10.04 -9.90 1.55
C LYS A 48 8.70 -9.77 2.30
N ASN A 49 8.35 -8.56 2.74
CA ASN A 49 7.16 -8.28 3.54
C ASN A 49 6.05 -7.60 2.73
N CYS A 50 6.06 -7.70 1.40
CA CYS A 50 5.01 -7.14 0.53
C CYS A 50 3.59 -7.52 0.98
N ARG A 51 3.40 -8.78 1.41
CA ARG A 51 2.09 -9.27 1.87
C ARG A 51 1.64 -8.61 3.17
N GLU A 52 2.54 -8.41 4.13
CA GLU A 52 2.22 -7.80 5.42
C GLU A 52 1.80 -6.33 5.24
N VAL A 53 2.55 -5.59 4.42
CA VAL A 53 2.22 -4.20 4.08
C VAL A 53 0.89 -4.15 3.34
N ALA A 54 0.65 -5.03 2.36
CA ALA A 54 -0.64 -5.10 1.67
C ALA A 54 -1.81 -5.40 2.64
N LYS A 55 -1.62 -6.32 3.58
CA LYS A 55 -2.65 -6.69 4.57
C LYS A 55 -2.97 -5.53 5.53
N LYS A 56 -1.99 -4.69 5.87
CA LYS A 56 -2.24 -3.52 6.73
C LYS A 56 -3.21 -2.49 6.12
N TYR A 57 -3.32 -2.42 4.79
CA TYR A 57 -4.14 -1.42 4.10
C TYR A 57 -5.36 -2.01 3.38
N TYR A 58 -5.26 -3.24 2.87
CA TYR A 58 -6.32 -3.86 2.08
C TYR A 58 -7.05 -5.00 2.78
N ASP A 59 -6.68 -5.33 4.02
CA ASP A 59 -7.44 -6.32 4.79
C ASP A 59 -8.80 -5.74 5.19
N TRP A 60 -9.85 -6.50 4.88
CA TRP A 60 -11.24 -6.10 5.11
C TRP A 60 -11.51 -5.76 6.57
N GLU A 61 -10.94 -6.50 7.52
CA GLU A 61 -11.14 -6.24 8.94
C GLU A 61 -10.57 -4.88 9.34
N ASN A 62 -9.38 -4.54 8.83
CA ASN A 62 -8.74 -3.24 9.05
C ASN A 62 -9.52 -2.11 8.39
N ILE A 63 -10.03 -2.32 7.17
CA ILE A 63 -10.84 -1.33 6.46
C ILE A 63 -12.13 -1.06 7.24
N ILE A 64 -12.89 -2.11 7.56
CA ILE A 64 -14.17 -1.99 8.26
C ILE A 64 -13.98 -1.29 9.61
N ARG A 65 -12.96 -1.68 10.40
CA ARG A 65 -12.68 -1.04 11.69
C ARG A 65 -12.41 0.46 11.53
N ARG A 66 -11.53 0.86 10.59
CA ARG A 66 -11.25 2.28 10.32
C ARG A 66 -12.48 3.03 9.83
N THR A 67 -13.29 2.40 8.98
CA THR A 67 -14.53 2.99 8.48
C THR A 67 -15.50 3.24 9.62
N VAL A 68 -15.74 2.25 10.49
CA VAL A 68 -16.60 2.39 11.67
C VAL A 68 -16.10 3.51 12.59
N GLU A 69 -14.80 3.56 12.90
CA GLU A 69 -14.22 4.64 13.72
C GLU A 69 -14.47 6.04 13.12
N VAL A 70 -14.41 6.17 11.79
CA VAL A 70 -14.71 7.43 11.10
C VAL A 70 -16.19 7.77 11.22
N TYR A 71 -17.08 6.80 11.01
CA TYR A 71 -18.52 7.01 11.18
C TYR A 71 -18.88 7.37 12.62
N ASP A 72 -18.30 6.70 13.61
CA ASP A 72 -18.54 7.00 15.04
C ASP A 72 -18.11 8.42 15.38
N ARG A 73 -16.92 8.86 14.95
CA ARG A 73 -16.46 10.25 15.14
C ARG A 73 -17.36 11.27 14.46
N LEU A 74 -17.83 10.97 13.25
CA LEU A 74 -18.76 11.84 12.54
C LEU A 74 -20.12 11.88 13.25
N PHE A 75 -20.59 10.72 13.70
CA PHE A 75 -21.84 10.61 14.44
C PHE A 75 -21.78 11.38 15.76
N GLU A 76 -20.73 11.22 16.56
CA GLU A 76 -20.50 12.02 17.77
C GLU A 76 -20.44 13.51 17.46
N LYS A 77 -19.71 13.91 16.40
CA LYS A 77 -19.55 15.33 16.04
C LYS A 77 -20.88 16.01 15.64
N TYR A 78 -21.76 15.32 14.94
CA TYR A 78 -22.98 15.91 14.36
C TYR A 78 -24.26 15.56 15.12
N TYR A 79 -24.30 14.41 15.79
CA TYR A 79 -25.48 13.85 16.45
C TYR A 79 -25.24 13.46 17.91
N GLY A 80 -23.98 13.43 18.37
CA GLY A 80 -23.64 13.31 19.79
C GLY A 80 -24.13 14.55 20.51
N ARG A 81 -25.26 14.43 21.22
CA ARG A 81 -25.87 15.53 21.99
C ARG A 81 -24.88 16.07 23.02
N LYS A 82 -24.93 17.40 23.22
CA LYS A 82 -24.44 18.07 24.44
C LYS A 82 -24.99 17.40 25.69
#